data_AF-A0A352XI77-F1
#
_entry.id   AF-A0A352XI77-F1
#
_cell.length_a   1.000
_cell.length_b   1.000
_cell.length_c   1.000
_cell.angle_alpha   90.00
_cell.angle_beta   90.00
_cell.angle_gamma   90.00
#
_symmetry.space_group_name_H-M   'P 1'
#
loop_
_entity.id
_entity.type
_entity.pdbx_description
1 polymer ?
#
loop_
_entity_poly.entity_id
_entity_poly.type
_entity_poly.pdbx_seq_one_letter_code
_entity_poly.pdbx_strand_id
1 'polypeptide(L)' 'GVKNQVKQLTNKPTMRWIFQMFQAVHLVMIDREKQVSNLNQERQDILKHLGEYCGQYYLAFLGG' A
#
# COMPACT_ATOMS: atom_id res chain seq x y z
N GLY A 1 13.63 6.92 -0.37
CA GLY A 1 13.77 5.87 -1.41
C GLY A 1 12.92 4.68 -1.05
N VAL A 2 12.43 3.94 -2.04
CA VAL A 2 11.61 2.72 -1.87
C VAL A 2 12.47 1.51 -2.21
N LYS A 3 12.28 0.36 -1.54
CA LYS A 3 13.00 -0.86 -1.91
C LYS A 3 12.50 -1.38 -3.26
N ASN A 4 13.41 -1.69 -4.19
CA ASN A 4 13.10 -2.30 -5.49
C ASN A 4 12.93 -3.84 -5.39
N GLN A 5 12.76 -4.53 -6.53
CA GLN A 5 12.55 -5.98 -6.57
C GLN A 5 13.68 -6.83 -5.96
N VAL A 6 14.90 -6.29 -5.88
CA VAL A 6 16.05 -6.95 -5.26
C VAL A 6 16.34 -6.42 -3.85
N LYS A 7 15.34 -5.77 -3.21
CA LYS A 7 15.41 -5.20 -1.86
C LYS A 7 16.42 -4.05 -1.68
N GLN A 8 16.89 -3.45 -2.77
CA GLN A 8 17.77 -2.29 -2.73
C GLN A 8 16.98 -0.99 -2.75
N LEU A 9 17.42 0.01 -1.99
CA LEU A 9 16.78 1.33 -1.99
C LEU A 9 16.99 2.02 -3.34
N THR A 10 15.89 2.49 -3.95
CA THR A 10 15.92 3.34 -5.14
C THR A 10 15.23 4.67 -4.88
N ASN A 11 15.82 5.75 -5.40
CA ASN A 11 15.20 7.08 -5.43
C ASN A 11 14.39 7.30 -6.71
N LYS A 12 14.36 6.32 -7.62
CA LYS A 12 13.60 6.34 -8.87
C LYS A 12 12.71 5.09 -8.95
N PRO A 13 11.70 4.95 -8.08
CA PRO A 13 10.74 3.86 -8.19
C PRO A 13 9.92 4.01 -9.48
N THR A 14 9.63 2.91 -10.15
CA THR A 14 8.72 2.92 -11.31
C THR A 14 7.28 2.73 -10.83
N MET A 15 6.31 3.34 -11.53
CA MET A 15 4.89 3.13 -11.22
C MET A 15 4.51 1.65 -11.25
N ARG A 16 5.08 0.88 -12.18
CA ARG A 16 4.90 -0.58 -12.25
C ARG A 16 5.34 -1.27 -10.96
N TRP A 17 6.51 -0.93 -10.42
CA TRP A 17 6.99 -1.50 -9.17
C TRP A 17 6.11 -1.11 -7.99
N ILE A 18 5.69 0.15 -7.94
CA ILE A 18 4.77 0.64 -6.90
C ILE A 18 3.47 -0.17 -6.91
N PHE A 19 2.85 -0.38 -8.07
CA PHE A 19 1.64 -1.21 -8.16
C PHE A 19 1.89 -2.67 -7.78
N GLN A 20 3.04 -3.26 -8.12
CA GLN A 20 3.40 -4.61 -7.66
C GLN A 20 3.49 -4.71 -6.14
N MET A 21 3.98 -3.68 -5.45
CA MET A 21 4.00 -3.65 -3.98
C MET A 21 2.59 -3.67 -3.38
N PHE A 22 1.61 -3.06 -4.05
CA PHE A 22 0.21 -3.00 -3.61
C PHE A 22 -0.62 -4.22 -4.02
N GLN A 23 -0.21 -5.01 -5.01
CA GLN A 23 -0.90 -6.27 -5.35
C GLN A 23 -0.96 -7.27 -4.19
N ALA A 24 -0.03 -7.15 -3.23
CA ALA A 24 0.01 -7.98 -2.04
C ALA A 24 -0.83 -7.42 -0.88
N VAL A 25 -1.46 -6.25 -1.03
CA VAL A 25 -2.38 -5.67 -0.05
C VAL A 25 -3.78 -6.24 -0.29
N HIS A 26 -4.39 -6.80 0.75
CA HIS A 26 -5.65 -7.50 0.63
C HIS A 26 -6.63 -7.04 1.70
N LEU A 27 -7.89 -6.86 1.32
CA LEU A 27 -8.99 -6.73 2.27
C LEU A 27 -9.41 -8.12 2.71
N VAL A 28 -9.31 -8.41 4.00
CA VAL A 28 -9.67 -9.69 4.60
C VAL A 28 -10.75 -9.50 5.67
N MET A 29 -11.55 -10.54 5.88
CA MET A 29 -12.51 -10.62 6.98
C MET A 29 -11.93 -11.50 8.08
N ILE A 30 -11.72 -10.95 9.26
CA ILE A 30 -11.26 -11.68 10.45
C ILE A 30 -12.23 -11.35 11.57
N ASP A 31 -12.81 -12.37 12.21
CA ASP A 31 -13.78 -12.20 13.31
C ASP A 31 -14.95 -11.25 13.00
N ARG A 32 -15.44 -11.29 11.74
CA ARG A 32 -16.50 -10.42 11.18
C ARG A 32 -16.10 -8.94 11.03
N GLU A 33 -14.86 -8.59 11.29
CA GLU A 33 -14.31 -7.27 11.02
C GLU A 33 -13.49 -7.26 9.72
N LYS A 34 -13.63 -6.18 8.96
CA LYS A 34 -12.83 -5.93 7.75
C LYS A 34 -11.47 -5.40 8.16
N GLN A 35 -10.41 -6.05 7.71
CA GLN A 35 -9.03 -5.65 7.98
C GLN A 35 -8.24 -5.57 6.69
N VAL A 36 -7.36 -4.57 6.59
CA VAL A 36 -6.43 -4.45 5.46
C VAL A 36 -5.13 -5.18 5.81
N SER A 37 -4.93 -6.36 5.23
CA SER A 37 -3.73 -7.15 5.40
C SER A 37 -2.57 -6.62 4.57
N ASN A 38 -1.35 -6.78 5.09
CA ASN A 38 -0.10 -6.43 4.42
C ASN A 38 0.05 -4.92 4.14
N LEU A 39 -0.71 -4.04 4.76
CA LEU A 39 -0.53 -2.58 4.65
C LEU A 39 0.46 -2.06 5.71
N ASN A 40 1.75 -2.31 5.49
CA ASN A 40 2.82 -1.88 6.38
C ASN A 40 3.15 -0.37 6.25
N GLN A 41 3.99 0.16 7.14
CA GLN A 41 4.37 1.58 7.17
C GLN A 41 4.95 2.07 5.83
N GLU A 42 5.82 1.28 5.19
CA GLU A 42 6.42 1.63 3.89
C GLU A 42 5.33 1.84 2.82
N ARG A 43 4.34 0.95 2.75
CA ARG A 43 3.21 1.06 1.81
C ARG A 43 2.30 2.23 2.17
N GLN A 44 2.05 2.49 3.44
CA GLN A 44 1.27 3.67 3.88
C GLN A 44 1.96 4.97 3.48
N ASP A 45 3.29 5.04 3.64
CA ASP A 45 4.04 6.22 3.24
C ASP A 45 4.02 6.40 1.72
N ILE A 46 4.13 5.32 0.94
CA ILE A 46 3.95 5.39 -0.53
C ILE A 46 2.54 5.90 -0.89
N LEU A 47 1.47 5.44 -0.22
CA LEU A 47 0.09 5.90 -0.48
C LEU A 47 -0.06 7.42 -0.30
N LYS A 48 0.56 8.00 0.74
CA LYS A 48 0.53 9.46 0.97
C LYS A 48 1.08 10.25 -0.22
N HIS A 49 1.99 9.67 -1.00
CA HIS A 49 2.59 10.30 -2.18
C HIS A 49 1.84 10.01 -3.49
N LEU A 50 1.00 8.97 -3.53
CA LEU A 50 0.20 8.62 -4.72
C LEU A 50 -1.07 9.47 -4.90
N GLY A 51 -1.37 10.33 -3.92
CA GLY A 51 -2.51 11.24 -3.93
C GLY A 51 -3.74 10.68 -3.22
N GLU A 52 -4.69 11.58 -2.95
CA GLU A 52 -5.82 11.33 -2.05
C GLU A 52 -6.72 10.19 -2.52
N TYR A 53 -7.05 10.13 -3.82
CA TYR A 53 -7.91 9.08 -4.37
C TYR A 53 -7.31 7.66 -4.25
N CYS A 54 -6.00 7.53 -4.44
CA CYS A 54 -5.32 6.26 -4.24
C CYS A 54 -5.31 5.88 -2.75
N GLY A 55 -5.03 6.85 -1.87
CA GLY A 55 -5.11 6.65 -0.43
C GLY A 55 -6.49 6.17 0.02
N GLN A 56 -7.56 6.83 -0.42
CA GLN A 56 -8.94 6.47 -0.08
C GLN A 56 -9.28 5.04 -0.50
N TYR A 57 -8.90 4.59 -1.70
CA TYR A 57 -9.19 3.21 -2.13
C TYR A 57 -8.64 2.14 -1.16
N TYR A 58 -7.43 2.34 -0.63
CA TYR A 58 -6.80 1.41 0.30
C TYR A 58 -7.11 1.69 1.79
N LEU A 59 -7.50 2.93 2.13
CA LEU A 59 -7.73 3.40 3.51
C LEU A 59 -9.21 3.57 3.87
N ALA A 60 -10.16 3.43 2.92
CA ALA A 60 -11.60 3.64 3.12
C ALA A 60 -12.28 2.63 4.07
N PHE A 61 -11.51 2.01 4.97
CA PHE A 61 -12.00 1.25 6.11
C PHE A 61 -11.87 2.00 7.44
N LEU A 62 -11.32 3.21 7.47
CA LEU A 62 -11.18 4.02 8.70
C LEU A 62 -12.36 4.97 8.97
N GLY A 63 -13.42 4.94 8.15
CA GLY A 63 -14.63 5.74 8.31
C GLY A 63 -15.86 4.86 8.46
N GLY A 64 -16.01 4.24 9.62
CA GLY A 64 -17.18 3.48 10.06
C GLY A 64 -17.28 3.53 11.57
#